data_AF-A0A7C3JJI1-F1
#
_entry.id   AF-A0A7C3JJI1-F1
#
_cell.length_a   1.000
_cell.length_b   1.000
_cell.length_c   1.000
_cell.angle_alpha   90.00
_cell.angle_beta   90.00
_cell.angle_gamma   90.00
#
_symmetry.space_group_name_H-M   'P 1'
#
loop_
_entity.id
_entity.type
_entity.pdbx_description
1 polymer ?
#
loop_
_entity_poly.entity_id
_entity_poly.type
_entity_poly.pdbx_seq_one_letter_code
_entity_poly.pdbx_strand_id
1 'polypeptide(L)'
;MITSQRVRALYQAATDEFMASAPFAELASGQATPEFARAFARSVFRTHYLSAHIVALCFAALPSGAASLLKENLLEEMGRGDEPPHSALLLQLAEGIGCSQQEIDQLTEDARRRVALFCASRVALPTLREICLAVLLETLSFEFMLARCSARLAKALNEHYGVAKSALSWFELHSEVDARHAEEALTVVEDYVRFHQISDAAFERIQRATLSNVFAKHYFPAHERVFASAAGRDVRQVETITIYRLRIPFHRAFHHAAQSREHSDAVIVRVTDASGRKGYGEALPRPYVTGENTEAMIAHLRERLAPQIFRQDWPAGWGTFDRLAACQSDWTQSGRHEIVAWNAAFCAVELALIDWSLRGIHCSLADFLPPLRREVVYSGVISSDDPGEAAALAERMVQFGLRELKIKVGTADDIDRVAAVRRAAGPDIQLRADANGAWTADEAVAQLQRLAPFHLQLIEQPVAAADFAGLRRVRQESGMPVMADESLVTAAQARQLAEERCCDYFNVRLSKNGGITGSLAIVKIAQQAGIKVQVGAQVGETAILSAAARTLAAHLPEIAYAEGSFGTWLLSEDIAFEDVSFGPSGMAPLLQSRGLSVTVKEEALERLAAEKLELRR
;
A
#
# COMPACT_ATOMS: atom_id res chain seq x y z
N MET A 1 3.83 -38.05 -2.78
CA MET A 1 2.70 -38.17 -3.74
C MET A 1 1.51 -37.41 -3.20
N ILE A 2 1.00 -36.48 -3.98
CA ILE A 2 -0.21 -35.71 -3.68
C ILE A 2 -1.42 -36.58 -4.03
N THR A 3 -2.28 -36.84 -3.04
CA THR A 3 -3.47 -37.70 -3.16
C THR A 3 -4.72 -36.91 -2.76
N SER A 4 -5.90 -37.31 -3.22
CA SER A 4 -7.17 -36.72 -2.78
C SER A 4 -7.33 -36.76 -1.26
N GLN A 5 -6.81 -37.79 -0.57
CA GLN A 5 -6.82 -37.86 0.90
C GLN A 5 -5.98 -36.74 1.54
N ARG A 6 -4.83 -36.38 0.95
CA ARG A 6 -4.00 -35.27 1.42
C ARG A 6 -4.72 -33.92 1.22
N VAL A 7 -5.33 -33.72 0.06
CA VAL A 7 -6.11 -32.49 -0.24
C VAL A 7 -7.30 -32.37 0.71
N ARG A 8 -8.01 -33.47 0.96
CA ARG A 8 -9.11 -33.55 1.93
C ARG A 8 -8.68 -33.07 3.31
N ALA A 9 -7.55 -33.56 3.81
CA ALA A 9 -7.02 -33.16 5.11
C ALA A 9 -6.72 -31.66 5.19
N LEU A 10 -6.20 -31.07 4.11
CA LEU A 10 -5.95 -29.62 4.01
C LEU A 10 -7.26 -28.81 4.06
N TYR A 11 -8.27 -29.22 3.28
CA TYR A 11 -9.56 -28.53 3.26
C TYR A 11 -10.31 -28.68 4.58
N GLN A 12 -10.26 -29.87 5.19
CA GLN A 12 -10.84 -30.10 6.50
C GLN A 12 -10.17 -29.21 7.56
N ALA A 13 -8.84 -29.15 7.59
CA ALA A 13 -8.12 -28.28 8.53
C ALA A 13 -8.49 -26.80 8.36
N ALA A 14 -8.53 -26.28 7.12
CA ALA A 14 -8.93 -24.90 6.85
C ALA A 14 -10.39 -24.63 7.23
N THR A 15 -11.29 -25.60 7.01
CA THR A 15 -12.72 -25.50 7.35
C THR A 15 -12.91 -25.47 8.86
N ASP A 16 -12.22 -26.36 9.59
CA ASP A 16 -12.26 -26.42 11.05
C ASP A 16 -11.70 -25.14 11.67
N GLU A 17 -10.58 -24.62 11.14
CA GLU A 17 -10.02 -23.33 11.55
C GLU A 17 -11.03 -22.19 11.40
N PHE A 18 -11.71 -22.10 10.25
CA PHE A 18 -12.72 -21.07 10.01
C PHE A 18 -13.92 -21.19 10.95
N MET A 19 -14.47 -22.40 11.12
CA MET A 19 -15.62 -22.62 12.01
C MET A 19 -15.29 -22.44 13.50
N ALA A 20 -14.02 -22.61 13.88
CA ALA A 20 -13.54 -22.36 15.23
C ALA A 20 -13.16 -20.89 15.49
N SER A 21 -13.10 -20.05 14.45
CA SER A 21 -12.69 -18.65 14.59
C SER A 21 -13.71 -17.83 15.40
N ALA A 22 -13.21 -16.87 16.18
CA ALA A 22 -14.07 -15.97 16.97
C ALA A 22 -15.11 -15.23 16.12
N PRO A 23 -14.78 -14.65 14.95
CA PRO A 23 -15.79 -13.97 14.13
C PRO A 23 -16.88 -14.91 13.60
N PHE A 24 -16.53 -16.17 13.30
CA PHE A 24 -17.54 -17.17 12.92
C PHE A 24 -18.46 -17.50 14.09
N ALA A 25 -17.90 -17.74 15.28
CA ALA A 25 -18.65 -18.07 16.47
C ALA A 25 -19.62 -16.94 16.86
N GLU A 26 -19.14 -15.69 16.88
CA GLU A 26 -19.93 -14.50 17.18
C GLU A 26 -21.06 -14.29 16.18
N LEU A 27 -20.78 -14.46 14.88
CA LEU A 27 -21.80 -14.40 13.84
C LEU A 27 -22.86 -15.49 14.07
N ALA A 28 -22.42 -16.73 14.23
CA ALA A 28 -23.29 -17.89 14.33
C ALA A 28 -24.13 -17.92 15.62
N SER A 29 -23.67 -17.28 16.70
CA SER A 29 -24.41 -17.19 17.98
C SER A 29 -25.24 -15.92 18.13
N GLY A 30 -25.23 -15.02 17.14
CA GLY A 30 -25.94 -13.73 17.22
C GLY A 30 -25.27 -12.68 18.13
N GLN A 31 -23.99 -12.85 18.45
CA GLN A 31 -23.23 -11.92 19.30
C GLN A 31 -22.55 -10.80 18.49
N ALA A 32 -22.38 -10.98 17.18
CA ALA A 32 -21.79 -9.95 16.34
C ALA A 32 -22.73 -8.75 16.16
N THR A 33 -22.18 -7.61 15.72
CA THR A 33 -23.01 -6.44 15.43
C THR A 33 -23.79 -6.63 14.11
N PRO A 34 -24.96 -5.97 13.93
CA PRO A 34 -25.67 -6.00 12.66
C PRO A 34 -24.83 -5.49 11.47
N GLU A 35 -23.97 -4.49 11.69
CA GLU A 35 -23.06 -3.99 10.66
C GLU A 35 -21.99 -5.04 10.30
N PHE A 36 -21.49 -5.79 11.29
CA PHE A 36 -20.60 -6.91 11.02
C PHE A 36 -21.26 -7.98 10.15
N ALA A 37 -22.49 -8.40 10.48
CA ALA A 37 -23.22 -9.38 9.69
C ALA A 37 -23.48 -8.90 8.24
N ARG A 38 -23.79 -7.61 8.07
CA ARG A 38 -23.90 -6.97 6.76
C ARG A 38 -22.56 -6.97 6.01
N ALA A 39 -21.46 -6.63 6.69
CA ALA A 39 -20.13 -6.62 6.10
C ALA A 39 -19.65 -8.03 5.70
N PHE A 40 -20.01 -9.05 6.47
CA PHE A 40 -19.82 -10.47 6.13
C PHE A 40 -20.57 -10.82 4.84
N ALA A 41 -21.87 -10.52 4.75
CA ALA A 41 -22.67 -10.81 3.55
C ALA A 41 -22.16 -10.06 2.30
N ARG A 42 -21.70 -8.82 2.44
CA ARG A 42 -21.00 -8.07 1.39
C ARG A 42 -19.69 -8.76 0.95
N SER A 43 -18.99 -9.40 1.88
CA SER A 43 -17.75 -10.13 1.58
C SER A 43 -18.02 -11.46 0.87
N VAL A 44 -19.12 -12.14 1.22
CA VAL A 44 -19.64 -13.29 0.47
C VAL A 44 -19.96 -12.89 -0.97
N PHE A 45 -20.71 -11.78 -1.16
CA PHE A 45 -20.98 -11.23 -2.49
C PHE A 45 -19.69 -11.01 -3.29
N ARG A 46 -18.75 -10.22 -2.76
CA ARG A 46 -17.49 -9.91 -3.45
C ARG A 46 -16.67 -11.14 -3.80
N THR A 47 -16.77 -12.20 -3.00
CA THR A 47 -16.02 -13.43 -3.19
C THR A 47 -16.60 -14.27 -4.33
N HIS A 48 -17.93 -14.40 -4.38
CA HIS A 48 -18.59 -15.39 -5.24
C HIS A 48 -19.30 -14.81 -6.46
N TYR A 49 -19.44 -13.49 -6.56
CA TYR A 49 -20.21 -12.87 -7.66
C TYR A 49 -19.67 -13.23 -9.07
N LEU A 50 -18.36 -13.51 -9.18
CA LEU A 50 -17.72 -13.91 -10.43
C LEU A 50 -17.26 -15.38 -10.42
N SER A 51 -17.81 -16.23 -9.55
CA SER A 51 -17.43 -17.65 -9.46
C SER A 51 -17.51 -18.37 -10.81
N ALA A 52 -18.56 -18.16 -11.62
CA ALA A 52 -18.65 -18.72 -12.98
C ALA A 52 -17.42 -18.40 -13.86
N HIS A 53 -16.83 -17.20 -13.75
CA HIS A 53 -15.64 -16.83 -14.54
C HIS A 53 -14.38 -17.56 -14.03
N ILE A 54 -14.26 -17.71 -12.71
CA ILE A 54 -13.16 -18.44 -12.07
C ILE A 54 -13.24 -19.93 -12.41
N VAL A 55 -14.43 -20.52 -12.31
CA VAL A 55 -14.69 -21.92 -12.65
C VAL A 55 -14.45 -22.16 -14.14
N ALA A 56 -14.83 -21.24 -15.03
CA ALA A 56 -14.51 -21.31 -16.45
C ALA A 56 -12.99 -21.28 -16.72
N LEU A 57 -12.23 -20.46 -15.99
CA LEU A 57 -10.76 -20.46 -16.06
C LEU A 57 -10.19 -21.80 -15.62
N CYS A 58 -10.67 -22.36 -14.51
CA CYS A 58 -10.27 -23.69 -14.02
C CYS A 58 -10.57 -24.76 -15.06
N PHE A 59 -11.80 -24.78 -15.60
CA PHE A 59 -12.24 -25.71 -16.63
C PHE A 59 -11.34 -25.65 -17.88
N ALA A 60 -11.01 -24.44 -18.35
CA ALA A 60 -10.12 -24.25 -19.49
C ALA A 60 -8.67 -24.73 -19.24
N ALA A 61 -8.24 -24.77 -17.98
CA ALA A 61 -6.91 -25.21 -17.59
C ALA A 61 -6.80 -26.73 -17.35
N LEU A 62 -7.91 -27.46 -17.23
CA LEU A 62 -7.91 -28.88 -16.89
C LEU A 62 -7.54 -29.80 -18.07
N PRO A 63 -6.89 -30.95 -17.82
CA PRO A 63 -6.83 -32.05 -18.78
C PRO A 63 -8.22 -32.67 -19.02
N SER A 64 -8.46 -33.20 -20.23
CA SER A 64 -9.77 -33.63 -20.72
C SER A 64 -10.49 -34.68 -19.85
N GLY A 65 -9.76 -35.50 -19.09
CA GLY A 65 -10.33 -36.51 -18.20
C GLY A 65 -10.94 -35.96 -16.90
N ALA A 66 -10.50 -34.79 -16.42
CA ALA A 66 -10.98 -34.17 -15.17
C ALA A 66 -12.03 -33.07 -15.43
N ALA A 67 -12.22 -32.69 -16.69
CA ALA A 67 -13.06 -31.55 -17.09
C ALA A 67 -14.56 -31.80 -16.92
N SER A 68 -15.02 -33.06 -16.89
CA SER A 68 -16.45 -33.38 -16.77
C SER A 68 -17.06 -32.91 -15.45
N LEU A 69 -16.32 -33.01 -14.35
CA LEU A 69 -16.82 -32.62 -13.03
C LEU A 69 -16.92 -31.09 -12.90
N LEU A 70 -15.88 -30.35 -13.28
CA LEU A 70 -15.90 -28.88 -13.27
C LEU A 70 -16.89 -28.28 -14.27
N LYS A 71 -17.28 -29.03 -15.31
CA LYS A 71 -18.37 -28.63 -16.21
C LYS A 71 -19.72 -28.58 -15.50
N GLU A 72 -19.98 -29.52 -14.60
CA GLU A 72 -21.25 -29.55 -13.85
C GLU A 72 -21.32 -28.34 -12.90
N ASN A 73 -20.26 -28.08 -12.12
CA ASN A 73 -20.15 -26.88 -11.28
C ASN A 73 -20.29 -25.58 -12.08
N LEU A 74 -19.69 -25.51 -13.28
CA LEU A 74 -19.83 -24.33 -14.15
C LEU A 74 -21.27 -24.10 -14.59
N LEU A 75 -21.99 -25.17 -14.94
CA LEU A 75 -23.39 -25.08 -15.36
C LEU A 75 -24.30 -24.67 -14.20
N GLU A 76 -24.02 -25.13 -12.99
CA GLU A 76 -24.73 -24.73 -11.77
C GLU A 76 -24.51 -23.24 -11.45
N GLU A 77 -23.26 -22.78 -11.49
CA GLU A 77 -22.91 -21.36 -11.32
C GLU A 77 -23.61 -20.45 -12.34
N MET A 78 -23.78 -20.93 -13.57
CA MET A 78 -24.47 -20.22 -14.66
C MET A 78 -26.00 -20.34 -14.62
N GLY A 79 -26.55 -21.14 -13.70
CA GLY A 79 -27.96 -21.48 -13.65
C GLY A 79 -28.28 -22.71 -14.51
N ARG A 80 -28.84 -23.74 -13.90
CA ARG A 80 -29.19 -25.01 -14.54
C ARG A 80 -30.71 -25.23 -14.53
N GLY A 81 -31.31 -25.38 -15.70
CA GLY A 81 -32.76 -25.59 -15.81
C GLY A 81 -33.54 -24.33 -15.38
N ASP A 82 -34.41 -24.47 -14.38
CA ASP A 82 -35.23 -23.37 -13.83
C ASP A 82 -34.52 -22.63 -12.67
N GLU A 83 -33.32 -23.06 -12.27
CA GLU A 83 -32.56 -22.42 -11.19
C GLU A 83 -31.86 -21.15 -11.68
N PRO A 84 -31.92 -20.04 -10.93
CA PRO A 84 -31.24 -18.81 -11.28
C PRO A 84 -29.72 -18.95 -11.16
N PRO A 85 -28.93 -18.19 -11.93
CA PRO A 85 -27.48 -18.16 -11.77
C PRO A 85 -27.09 -17.67 -10.37
N HIS A 86 -25.97 -18.17 -9.85
CA HIS A 86 -25.47 -17.79 -8.52
C HIS A 86 -25.28 -16.27 -8.37
N SER A 87 -24.86 -15.59 -9.43
CA SER A 87 -24.73 -14.12 -9.44
C SER A 87 -26.05 -13.40 -9.20
N ALA A 88 -27.18 -13.95 -9.67
CA ALA A 88 -28.51 -13.38 -9.41
C ALA A 88 -28.95 -13.60 -7.95
N LEU A 89 -28.63 -14.76 -7.37
CA LEU A 89 -28.89 -15.03 -5.95
C LEU A 89 -28.05 -14.15 -5.02
N LEU A 90 -26.82 -13.83 -5.42
CA LEU A 90 -25.99 -12.89 -4.67
C LEU A 90 -26.51 -11.45 -4.76
N LEU A 91 -27.12 -11.04 -5.88
CA LEU A 91 -27.84 -9.75 -5.95
C LEU A 91 -29.01 -9.72 -4.97
N GLN A 92 -29.80 -10.80 -4.89
CA GLN A 92 -30.88 -10.92 -3.90
C GLN A 92 -30.35 -10.85 -2.46
N LEU A 93 -29.18 -11.45 -2.17
CA LEU A 93 -28.51 -11.32 -0.88
C LEU A 93 -28.16 -9.85 -0.59
N ALA A 94 -27.56 -9.14 -1.55
CA ALA A 94 -27.16 -7.74 -1.38
C ALA A 94 -28.37 -6.82 -1.14
N GLU A 95 -29.47 -7.04 -1.88
CA GLU A 95 -30.73 -6.34 -1.67
C GLU A 95 -31.34 -6.68 -0.30
N GLY A 96 -31.32 -7.96 0.09
CA GLY A 96 -31.89 -8.44 1.35
C GLY A 96 -31.16 -7.96 2.61
N ILE A 97 -29.88 -7.58 2.50
CA ILE A 97 -29.14 -6.91 3.58
C ILE A 97 -29.27 -5.38 3.53
N GLY A 98 -30.04 -4.84 2.58
CA GLY A 98 -30.35 -3.42 2.44
C GLY A 98 -29.28 -2.59 1.73
N CYS A 99 -28.51 -3.17 0.80
CA CYS A 99 -27.61 -2.37 -0.05
C CYS A 99 -28.42 -1.53 -1.05
N SER A 100 -28.04 -0.27 -1.21
CA SER A 100 -28.48 0.58 -2.31
C SER A 100 -27.91 0.15 -3.65
N GLN A 101 -28.50 0.60 -4.76
CA GLN A 101 -27.97 0.32 -6.10
C GLN A 101 -26.51 0.76 -6.26
N GLN A 102 -26.15 1.93 -5.72
CA GLN A 102 -24.78 2.43 -5.76
C GLN A 102 -23.81 1.51 -5.01
N GLU A 103 -24.24 0.94 -3.88
CA GLU A 103 -23.42 -0.04 -3.14
C GLU A 103 -23.30 -1.36 -3.90
N ILE A 104 -24.36 -1.83 -4.56
CA ILE A 104 -24.32 -3.04 -5.40
C ILE A 104 -23.36 -2.86 -6.58
N ASP A 105 -23.41 -1.71 -7.25
CA ASP A 105 -22.49 -1.39 -8.34
C ASP A 105 -21.03 -1.37 -7.85
N GLN A 106 -20.80 -0.80 -6.68
CA GLN A 106 -19.49 -0.80 -6.03
C GLN A 106 -19.02 -2.22 -5.66
N LEU A 107 -19.90 -3.06 -5.10
CA LEU A 107 -19.58 -4.45 -4.76
C LEU A 107 -19.23 -5.27 -6.02
N THR A 108 -19.95 -5.02 -7.12
CA THR A 108 -19.71 -5.67 -8.41
C THR A 108 -18.35 -5.28 -8.97
N GLU A 109 -18.00 -4.00 -8.91
CA GLU A 109 -16.69 -3.52 -9.33
C GLU A 109 -15.56 -4.04 -8.42
N ASP A 110 -15.80 -4.13 -7.11
CA ASP A 110 -14.87 -4.74 -6.17
C ASP A 110 -14.65 -6.24 -6.47
N ALA A 111 -15.68 -6.98 -6.86
CA ALA A 111 -15.57 -8.38 -7.26
C ALA A 111 -14.69 -8.53 -8.53
N ARG A 112 -14.91 -7.69 -9.55
CA ARG A 112 -14.08 -7.66 -10.78
C ARG A 112 -12.62 -7.37 -10.47
N ARG A 113 -12.38 -6.34 -9.65
CA ARG A 113 -11.03 -5.98 -9.21
C ARG A 113 -10.35 -7.09 -8.43
N ARG A 114 -11.10 -7.78 -7.54
CA ARG A 114 -10.56 -8.91 -6.79
C ARG A 114 -10.11 -10.03 -7.72
N VAL A 115 -10.87 -10.39 -8.76
CA VAL A 115 -10.45 -11.41 -9.74
C VAL A 115 -9.18 -10.97 -10.48
N ALA A 116 -9.11 -9.71 -10.91
CA ALA A 116 -7.92 -9.17 -11.56
C ALA A 116 -6.68 -9.22 -10.65
N LEU A 117 -6.81 -8.79 -9.40
CA LEU A 117 -5.76 -8.88 -8.39
C LEU A 117 -5.39 -10.33 -8.07
N PHE A 118 -6.38 -11.21 -7.96
CA PHE A 118 -6.16 -12.62 -7.69
C PHE A 118 -5.30 -13.29 -8.75
N CYS A 119 -5.54 -12.97 -10.03
CA CYS A 119 -4.76 -13.46 -11.16
C CYS A 119 -3.40 -12.74 -11.31
N ALA A 120 -3.31 -11.44 -11.00
CA ALA A 120 -2.10 -10.63 -11.24
C ALA A 120 -1.11 -10.58 -10.05
N SER A 121 -1.57 -10.72 -8.80
CA SER A 121 -0.77 -10.46 -7.59
C SER A 121 -0.07 -11.70 -7.00
N ARG A 122 -0.24 -12.89 -7.59
CA ARG A 122 0.49 -14.11 -7.19
C ARG A 122 1.89 -14.18 -7.82
N VAL A 123 2.72 -13.15 -7.60
CA VAL A 123 4.10 -13.07 -8.14
C VAL A 123 5.11 -13.87 -7.31
N ALA A 124 4.73 -15.06 -6.88
CA ALA A 124 5.69 -16.07 -6.43
C ALA A 124 5.52 -17.40 -7.17
N LEU A 125 4.56 -17.53 -8.10
CA LEU A 125 4.34 -18.75 -8.87
C LEU A 125 4.87 -18.56 -10.29
N PRO A 126 6.05 -19.13 -10.65
CA PRO A 126 6.73 -18.86 -11.92
C PRO A 126 5.97 -19.25 -13.20
N THR A 127 4.86 -19.99 -13.12
CA THR A 127 4.23 -20.56 -14.32
C THR A 127 2.70 -20.53 -14.25
N LEU A 128 2.06 -20.45 -15.42
CA LEU A 128 0.60 -20.47 -15.57
C LEU A 128 -0.03 -21.71 -14.91
N ARG A 129 0.60 -22.88 -15.00
CA ARG A 129 0.13 -24.11 -14.35
C ARG A 129 0.08 -24.01 -12.82
N GLU A 130 1.02 -23.28 -12.21
CA GLU A 130 1.02 -23.11 -10.75
C GLU A 130 -0.05 -22.11 -10.32
N ILE A 131 -0.28 -21.04 -11.10
CA ILE A 131 -1.37 -20.11 -10.90
C ILE A 131 -2.71 -20.84 -10.97
N CYS A 132 -2.93 -21.63 -12.03
CA CYS A 132 -4.13 -22.43 -12.20
C CYS A 132 -4.34 -23.45 -11.08
N LEU A 133 -3.29 -24.14 -10.60
CA LEU A 133 -3.39 -24.98 -9.40
C LEU A 133 -3.81 -24.19 -8.17
N ALA A 134 -3.25 -22.99 -7.97
CA ALA A 134 -3.61 -22.11 -6.86
C ALA A 134 -5.09 -21.70 -6.92
N VAL A 135 -5.58 -21.31 -8.10
CA VAL A 135 -7.00 -21.00 -8.33
C VAL A 135 -7.87 -22.21 -8.03
N LEU A 136 -7.53 -23.37 -8.62
CA LEU A 136 -8.26 -24.62 -8.44
C LEU A 136 -8.35 -25.04 -6.97
N LEU A 137 -7.21 -25.01 -6.25
CA LEU A 137 -7.16 -25.34 -4.83
C LEU A 137 -8.07 -24.46 -3.99
N GLU A 138 -8.13 -23.17 -4.30
CA GLU A 138 -8.94 -22.20 -3.58
C GLU A 138 -10.43 -22.37 -3.88
N THR A 139 -10.80 -22.43 -5.16
CA THR A 139 -12.20 -22.59 -5.60
C THR A 139 -12.84 -23.82 -4.98
N LEU A 140 -12.20 -24.98 -5.10
CA LEU A 140 -12.75 -26.24 -4.56
C LEU A 140 -12.77 -26.26 -3.02
N SER A 141 -11.90 -25.49 -2.36
CA SER A 141 -11.95 -25.35 -0.90
C SER A 141 -13.20 -24.62 -0.42
N PHE A 142 -13.72 -23.65 -1.20
CA PHE A 142 -14.96 -22.95 -0.85
C PHE A 142 -16.17 -23.87 -0.93
N GLU A 143 -16.30 -24.66 -2.00
CA GLU A 143 -17.37 -25.67 -2.12
C GLU A 143 -17.32 -26.65 -0.94
N PHE A 144 -16.12 -27.16 -0.63
CA PHE A 144 -15.93 -28.08 0.49
C PHE A 144 -16.34 -27.51 1.85
N MET A 145 -16.02 -26.23 2.09
CA MET A 145 -16.35 -25.52 3.34
C MET A 145 -17.84 -25.15 3.41
N LEU A 146 -18.42 -24.66 2.31
CA LEU A 146 -19.82 -24.26 2.25
C LEU A 146 -20.75 -25.46 2.46
N ALA A 147 -20.45 -26.61 1.86
CA ALA A 147 -21.18 -27.86 2.06
C ALA A 147 -21.31 -28.28 3.55
N ARG A 148 -20.44 -27.75 4.43
CA ARG A 148 -20.39 -28.08 5.86
C ARG A 148 -20.99 -27.01 6.77
N CYS A 149 -20.96 -25.73 6.39
CA CYS A 149 -21.37 -24.65 7.29
C CYS A 149 -22.38 -23.65 6.71
N SER A 150 -22.73 -23.74 5.42
CA SER A 150 -23.61 -22.78 4.73
C SER A 150 -25.00 -22.68 5.39
N ALA A 151 -25.63 -23.81 5.72
CA ALA A 151 -26.93 -23.83 6.42
C ALA A 151 -26.88 -23.13 7.79
N ARG A 152 -25.79 -23.30 8.54
CA ARG A 152 -25.59 -22.65 9.85
C ARG A 152 -25.47 -21.13 9.69
N LEU A 153 -24.78 -20.66 8.65
CA LEU A 153 -24.65 -19.24 8.32
C LEU A 153 -25.98 -18.63 7.89
N ALA A 154 -26.73 -19.31 7.00
CA ALA A 154 -28.06 -18.88 6.57
C ALA A 154 -29.01 -18.73 7.77
N LYS A 155 -29.03 -19.75 8.64
CA LYS A 155 -29.84 -19.73 9.87
C LYS A 155 -29.49 -18.54 10.76
N ALA A 156 -28.21 -18.29 11.00
CA ALA A 156 -27.77 -17.17 11.82
C ALA A 156 -28.16 -15.80 11.21
N LEU A 157 -27.94 -15.61 9.90
CA LEU A 157 -28.35 -14.39 9.18
C LEU A 157 -29.85 -14.13 9.27
N ASN A 158 -30.67 -15.18 9.21
CA ASN A 158 -32.12 -15.06 9.34
C ASN A 158 -32.56 -14.78 10.77
N GLU A 159 -32.15 -15.62 11.73
CA GLU A 159 -32.65 -15.62 13.11
C GLU A 159 -32.09 -14.47 13.95
N HIS A 160 -30.83 -14.07 13.74
CA HIS A 160 -30.15 -13.08 14.57
C HIS A 160 -30.05 -11.70 13.93
N TYR A 161 -30.02 -11.61 12.59
CA TYR A 161 -29.76 -10.36 11.86
C TYR A 161 -30.88 -9.94 10.92
N GLY A 162 -32.00 -10.66 10.89
CA GLY A 162 -33.22 -10.26 10.18
C GLY A 162 -33.14 -10.33 8.66
N VAL A 163 -32.17 -11.05 8.09
CA VAL A 163 -32.08 -11.24 6.64
C VAL A 163 -33.20 -12.18 6.18
N ALA A 164 -34.02 -11.73 5.22
CA ALA A 164 -35.16 -12.52 4.74
C ALA A 164 -34.71 -13.85 4.11
N LYS A 165 -35.48 -14.93 4.30
CA LYS A 165 -35.17 -16.25 3.73
C LYS A 165 -34.99 -16.22 2.21
N SER A 166 -35.79 -15.43 1.51
CA SER A 166 -35.68 -15.23 0.06
C SER A 166 -34.33 -14.65 -0.39
N ALA A 167 -33.62 -13.94 0.49
CA ALA A 167 -32.29 -13.40 0.22
C ALA A 167 -31.15 -14.37 0.57
N LEU A 168 -31.48 -15.55 1.13
CA LEU A 168 -30.50 -16.53 1.60
C LEU A 168 -30.43 -17.79 0.72
N SER A 169 -31.16 -17.82 -0.40
CA SER A 169 -31.20 -18.98 -1.31
C SER A 169 -29.82 -19.39 -1.83
N TRP A 170 -28.87 -18.45 -1.99
CA TRP A 170 -27.49 -18.79 -2.33
C TRP A 170 -26.84 -19.71 -1.27
N PHE A 171 -27.09 -19.47 0.02
CA PHE A 171 -26.55 -20.34 1.08
C PHE A 171 -27.26 -21.70 1.11
N GLU A 172 -28.57 -21.73 0.87
CA GLU A 172 -29.36 -22.97 0.89
C GLU A 172 -28.94 -23.95 -0.21
N LEU A 173 -28.58 -23.45 -1.39
CA LEU A 173 -28.05 -24.28 -2.49
C LEU A 173 -26.78 -25.04 -2.11
N HIS A 174 -25.96 -24.48 -1.21
CA HIS A 174 -24.71 -25.10 -0.77
C HIS A 174 -24.87 -25.93 0.52
N SER A 175 -26.07 -26.44 0.83
CA SER A 175 -26.34 -27.22 2.07
C SER A 175 -26.84 -28.66 1.84
N GLU A 176 -26.45 -29.56 2.75
CA GLU A 176 -26.78 -30.99 2.98
C GLU A 176 -26.81 -32.00 1.80
N VAL A 177 -26.90 -31.59 0.53
CA VAL A 177 -26.91 -32.52 -0.62
C VAL A 177 -25.52 -32.68 -1.27
N ASP A 178 -24.56 -31.81 -0.94
CA ASP A 178 -23.37 -31.59 -1.78
C ASP A 178 -22.03 -32.07 -1.21
N ALA A 179 -22.04 -32.68 -0.01
CA ALA A 179 -20.82 -33.20 0.60
C ALA A 179 -20.17 -34.32 -0.24
N ARG A 180 -20.94 -35.03 -1.07
CA ARG A 180 -20.40 -36.05 -1.98
C ARG A 180 -19.75 -35.42 -3.22
N HIS A 181 -20.40 -34.45 -3.88
CA HIS A 181 -19.81 -33.75 -5.02
C HIS A 181 -18.54 -32.97 -4.63
N ALA A 182 -18.55 -32.32 -3.47
CA ALA A 182 -17.35 -31.64 -2.94
C ALA A 182 -16.18 -32.61 -2.64
N GLU A 183 -16.45 -33.88 -2.34
CA GLU A 183 -15.43 -34.91 -2.16
C GLU A 183 -14.95 -35.48 -3.51
N GLU A 184 -15.84 -35.58 -4.49
CA GLU A 184 -15.50 -35.97 -5.86
C GLU A 184 -14.59 -34.93 -6.54
N ALA A 185 -14.79 -33.64 -6.24
CA ALA A 185 -13.92 -32.54 -6.68
C ALA A 185 -12.45 -32.68 -6.24
N LEU A 186 -12.15 -33.43 -5.18
CA LEU A 186 -10.77 -33.67 -4.74
C LEU A 186 -9.95 -34.48 -5.75
N THR A 187 -10.61 -35.27 -6.60
CA THR A 187 -9.93 -36.05 -7.67
C THR A 187 -9.40 -35.14 -8.78
N VAL A 188 -10.07 -34.00 -9.02
CA VAL A 188 -9.67 -33.00 -10.00
C VAL A 188 -8.31 -32.39 -9.66
N VAL A 189 -8.03 -32.12 -8.39
CA VAL A 189 -6.73 -31.60 -7.93
C VAL A 189 -5.63 -32.64 -8.14
N GLU A 190 -5.91 -33.90 -7.79
CA GLU A 190 -4.96 -34.99 -7.98
C GLU A 190 -4.61 -35.18 -9.46
N ASP A 191 -5.62 -35.20 -10.33
CA ASP A 191 -5.44 -35.33 -11.78
C ASP A 191 -4.69 -34.13 -12.38
N TYR A 192 -4.99 -32.91 -11.92
CA TYR A 192 -4.28 -31.71 -12.35
C TYR A 192 -2.79 -31.76 -12.01
N VAL A 193 -2.47 -32.11 -10.76
CA VAL A 193 -1.09 -32.25 -10.28
C VAL A 193 -0.35 -33.34 -11.05
N ARG A 194 -1.01 -34.49 -11.28
CA ARG A 194 -0.44 -35.62 -12.03
C ARG A 194 -0.16 -35.24 -13.48
N PHE A 195 -1.11 -34.61 -14.15
CA PHE A 195 -0.99 -34.20 -15.55
C PHE A 195 0.13 -33.18 -15.75
N HIS A 196 0.22 -32.17 -14.89
CA HIS A 196 1.23 -31.11 -14.99
C HIS A 196 2.57 -31.45 -14.32
N GLN A 197 2.70 -32.64 -13.75
CA GLN A 197 3.90 -33.14 -13.05
C GLN A 197 4.38 -32.16 -11.97
N ILE A 198 3.44 -31.65 -11.16
CA ILE A 198 3.76 -30.69 -10.08
C ILE A 198 4.45 -31.47 -8.95
N SER A 199 5.64 -31.01 -8.55
CA SER A 199 6.41 -31.66 -7.48
C SER A 199 5.77 -31.46 -6.11
N ASP A 200 6.03 -32.38 -5.17
CA ASP A 200 5.55 -32.28 -3.78
C ASP A 200 5.99 -30.94 -3.14
N ALA A 201 7.21 -30.47 -3.41
CA ALA A 201 7.71 -29.17 -2.92
C ALA A 201 6.97 -27.97 -3.53
N ALA A 202 6.67 -28.00 -4.83
CA ALA A 202 5.90 -26.94 -5.49
C ALA A 202 4.46 -26.91 -4.97
N PHE A 203 3.83 -28.08 -4.84
CA PHE A 203 2.49 -28.20 -4.26
C PHE A 203 2.45 -27.66 -2.83
N GLU A 204 3.41 -28.01 -1.98
CA GLU A 204 3.48 -27.52 -0.60
C GLU A 204 3.64 -26.00 -0.49
N ARG A 205 4.37 -25.40 -1.42
CA ARG A 205 4.53 -23.94 -1.50
C ARG A 205 3.22 -23.29 -1.96
N ILE A 206 2.59 -23.83 -3.00
CA ILE A 206 1.32 -23.33 -3.56
C ILE A 206 0.20 -23.46 -2.53
N GLN A 207 0.02 -24.64 -1.92
CA GLN A 207 -1.06 -24.88 -0.96
C GLN A 207 -0.92 -24.01 0.29
N ARG A 208 0.30 -23.81 0.83
CA ARG A 208 0.52 -22.88 1.95
C ARG A 208 0.19 -21.44 1.60
N ALA A 209 0.57 -20.99 0.40
CA ALA A 209 0.27 -19.64 -0.06
C ALA A 209 -1.23 -19.42 -0.35
N THR A 210 -1.95 -20.49 -0.71
CA THR A 210 -3.37 -20.43 -1.09
C THR A 210 -4.30 -20.63 0.11
N LEU A 211 -4.14 -21.72 0.86
CA LEU A 211 -5.16 -22.19 1.80
C LEU A 211 -5.01 -21.61 3.21
N SER A 212 -3.87 -21.03 3.56
CA SER A 212 -3.67 -20.39 4.87
C SER A 212 -4.73 -19.29 5.07
N ASN A 213 -5.58 -19.40 6.10
CA ASN A 213 -6.63 -18.42 6.42
C ASN A 213 -7.58 -18.06 5.25
N VAL A 214 -7.73 -18.95 4.27
CA VAL A 214 -8.42 -18.65 3.00
C VAL A 214 -9.86 -18.16 3.20
N PHE A 215 -10.62 -18.80 4.07
CA PHE A 215 -12.03 -18.43 4.30
C PHE A 215 -12.15 -17.12 5.07
N ALA A 216 -11.40 -16.94 6.16
CA ALA A 216 -11.41 -15.72 6.94
C ALA A 216 -11.00 -14.50 6.10
N LYS A 217 -10.01 -14.65 5.22
CA LYS A 217 -9.58 -13.61 4.25
C LYS A 217 -10.70 -13.18 3.31
N HIS A 218 -11.58 -14.11 2.94
CA HIS A 218 -12.61 -13.83 1.95
C HIS A 218 -13.93 -13.39 2.56
N TYR A 219 -14.27 -13.89 3.75
CA TYR A 219 -15.60 -13.75 4.34
C TYR A 219 -15.65 -12.71 5.46
N PHE A 220 -14.51 -12.37 6.10
CA PHE A 220 -14.49 -11.35 7.16
C PHE A 220 -13.85 -10.01 6.70
N PRO A 221 -14.34 -8.86 7.21
CA PRO A 221 -13.74 -7.54 6.96
C PRO A 221 -12.28 -7.46 7.41
N ALA A 222 -11.46 -6.65 6.73
CA ALA A 222 -10.01 -6.59 6.96
C ALA A 222 -9.61 -6.25 8.41
N HIS A 223 -10.41 -5.46 9.13
CA HIS A 223 -10.18 -5.10 10.53
C HIS A 223 -10.56 -6.23 11.52
N GLU A 224 -11.41 -7.18 11.13
CA GLU A 224 -11.82 -8.32 11.98
C GLU A 224 -11.13 -9.64 11.61
N ARG A 225 -10.46 -9.71 10.45
CA ARG A 225 -9.48 -10.77 10.12
C ARG A 225 -8.38 -10.90 11.19
N VAL A 226 -8.23 -9.86 12.01
CA VAL A 226 -7.30 -9.73 13.14
C VAL A 226 -7.69 -10.59 14.35
N PHE A 227 -8.98 -10.91 14.53
CA PHE A 227 -9.45 -11.70 15.68
C PHE A 227 -9.62 -13.19 15.37
N ALA A 228 -9.73 -13.58 14.09
CA ALA A 228 -9.70 -14.98 13.70
C ALA A 228 -8.31 -15.63 13.92
N SER A 229 -7.21 -14.86 13.82
CA SER A 229 -5.84 -15.35 14.11
C SER A 229 -5.41 -15.14 15.56
N ALA A 230 -6.22 -14.46 16.39
CA ALA A 230 -5.91 -14.24 17.80
C ALA A 230 -5.95 -15.54 18.63
N ALA A 231 -6.54 -16.62 18.09
CA ALA A 231 -6.48 -17.96 18.65
C ALA A 231 -5.32 -18.81 18.06
N GLY A 232 -4.14 -18.22 17.85
CA GLY A 232 -2.92 -19.01 17.70
C GLY A 232 -1.76 -18.30 17.03
N ARG A 233 -0.70 -18.00 17.81
CA ARG A 233 0.75 -18.22 17.52
C ARG A 233 1.29 -18.13 16.06
N ASP A 234 0.68 -17.45 15.09
CA ASP A 234 1.28 -17.24 13.76
C ASP A 234 2.32 -16.12 13.84
N VAL A 235 3.40 -16.47 14.52
CA VAL A 235 4.60 -15.66 14.60
C VAL A 235 5.53 -16.12 13.49
N ARG A 236 6.04 -15.15 12.74
CA ARG A 236 6.88 -15.39 11.57
C ARG A 236 8.28 -14.88 11.81
N GLN A 237 9.23 -15.51 11.14
CA GLN A 237 10.64 -15.15 11.23
C GLN A 237 11.12 -14.71 9.86
N VAL A 238 11.94 -13.65 9.86
CA VAL A 238 12.66 -13.21 8.67
C VAL A 238 13.91 -14.08 8.55
N GLU A 239 14.07 -14.77 7.43
CA GLU A 239 15.22 -15.63 7.15
C GLU A 239 16.35 -14.86 6.46
N THR A 240 15.99 -13.96 5.54
CA THR A 240 16.96 -13.16 4.80
C THR A 240 16.53 -11.71 4.70
N ILE A 241 17.50 -10.81 4.76
CA ILE A 241 17.35 -9.38 4.47
C ILE A 241 18.29 -9.06 3.33
N THR A 242 17.76 -8.65 2.18
CA THR A 242 18.55 -8.19 1.03
C THR A 242 18.46 -6.67 0.93
N ILE A 243 19.60 -6.00 0.79
CA ILE A 243 19.71 -4.56 0.65
C ILE A 243 20.23 -4.27 -0.75
N TYR A 244 19.50 -3.47 -1.51
CA TYR A 244 19.88 -3.04 -2.85
C TYR A 244 20.13 -1.54 -2.83
N ARG A 245 21.31 -1.11 -3.28
CA ARG A 245 21.56 0.27 -3.66
C ARG A 245 21.28 0.39 -5.15
N LEU A 246 20.22 1.08 -5.51
CA LEU A 246 19.89 1.32 -6.91
C LEU A 246 20.67 2.49 -7.46
N ARG A 247 20.85 2.48 -8.78
CA ARG A 247 21.34 3.62 -9.54
C ARG A 247 20.50 3.77 -10.81
N ILE A 248 19.34 4.41 -10.67
CA ILE A 248 18.40 4.59 -11.78
C ILE A 248 18.66 5.95 -12.45
N PRO A 249 19.09 6.01 -13.72
CA PRO A 249 19.29 7.28 -14.41
C PRO A 249 18.00 8.10 -14.51
N PHE A 250 18.10 9.42 -14.43
CA PHE A 250 17.00 10.33 -14.72
C PHE A 250 16.95 10.69 -16.21
N HIS A 251 15.77 11.03 -16.72
CA HIS A 251 15.64 11.59 -18.07
C HIS A 251 16.27 12.98 -18.20
N ARG A 252 16.29 13.75 -17.11
CA ARG A 252 16.95 15.06 -17.00
C ARG A 252 17.54 15.21 -15.60
N ALA A 253 18.67 15.89 -15.50
CA ALA A 253 19.26 16.22 -14.21
C ALA A 253 18.27 17.10 -13.40
N PHE A 254 18.15 16.82 -12.11
CA PHE A 254 17.33 17.58 -11.19
C PHE A 254 18.22 18.48 -10.33
N HIS A 255 17.97 19.80 -10.36
CA HIS A 255 18.77 20.81 -9.66
C HIS A 255 17.91 21.53 -8.60
N HIS A 256 18.51 21.81 -7.45
CA HIS A 256 18.00 22.76 -6.45
C HIS A 256 19.17 23.39 -5.67
N ALA A 257 18.91 24.44 -4.89
CA ALA A 257 19.96 25.26 -4.25
C ALA A 257 20.99 24.47 -3.43
N ALA A 258 20.60 23.32 -2.86
CA ALA A 258 21.49 22.49 -2.05
C ALA A 258 22.15 21.31 -2.80
N GLN A 259 21.62 20.87 -3.95
CA GLN A 259 22.19 19.70 -4.67
C GLN A 259 21.73 19.57 -6.14
N SER A 260 22.54 18.89 -6.96
CA SER A 260 22.19 18.40 -8.30
C SER A 260 22.27 16.87 -8.37
N ARG A 261 21.36 16.23 -9.11
CA ARG A 261 21.29 14.76 -9.28
C ARG A 261 20.96 14.33 -10.70
N GLU A 262 21.62 13.27 -11.15
CA GLU A 262 21.41 12.63 -12.45
C GLU A 262 20.84 11.21 -12.34
N HIS A 263 20.79 10.66 -11.12
CA HIS A 263 20.26 9.33 -10.85
C HIS A 263 19.59 9.28 -9.47
N SER A 264 18.73 8.28 -9.29
CA SER A 264 18.23 7.87 -7.98
C SER A 264 19.22 6.93 -7.30
N ASP A 265 19.57 7.26 -6.05
CA ASP A 265 20.34 6.41 -5.11
C ASP A 265 19.40 5.70 -4.11
N ALA A 266 18.21 5.28 -4.56
CA ALA A 266 17.25 4.60 -3.69
C ALA A 266 17.85 3.34 -3.06
N VAL A 267 17.64 3.17 -1.75
CA VAL A 267 18.00 1.96 -1.01
C VAL A 267 16.74 1.14 -0.81
N ILE A 268 16.69 -0.04 -1.42
CA ILE A 268 15.58 -0.99 -1.29
C ILE A 268 15.97 -2.07 -0.30
N VAL A 269 15.11 -2.30 0.69
CA VAL A 269 15.20 -3.44 1.60
C VAL A 269 14.16 -4.47 1.21
N ARG A 270 14.60 -5.72 1.03
CA ARG A 270 13.75 -6.88 0.83
C ARG A 270 13.90 -7.82 2.02
N VAL A 271 12.79 -8.12 2.70
CA VAL A 271 12.75 -9.20 3.70
C VAL A 271 12.18 -10.46 3.06
N THR A 272 12.64 -11.64 3.47
CA THR A 272 12.10 -12.92 2.99
C THR A 272 12.03 -13.92 4.13
N ASP A 273 10.93 -14.67 4.21
CA ASP A 273 10.74 -15.74 5.18
C ASP A 273 11.03 -17.14 4.60
N ALA A 274 10.98 -18.17 5.45
CA ALA A 274 11.23 -19.56 5.08
C ALA A 274 10.24 -20.11 4.03
N SER A 275 9.07 -19.48 3.86
CA SER A 275 8.10 -19.85 2.82
C SER A 275 8.42 -19.23 1.46
N GLY A 276 9.43 -18.37 1.39
CA GLY A 276 9.81 -17.61 0.20
C GLY A 276 8.96 -16.36 -0.02
N ARG A 277 8.13 -15.96 0.95
CA ARG A 277 7.35 -14.72 0.87
C ARG A 277 8.26 -13.52 1.06
N LYS A 278 8.06 -12.51 0.23
CA LYS A 278 8.88 -11.29 0.19
C LYS A 278 8.08 -10.07 0.59
N GLY A 279 8.74 -9.10 1.20
CA GLY A 279 8.24 -7.74 1.31
C GLY A 279 9.34 -6.73 1.02
N TYR A 280 8.94 -5.58 0.49
CA TYR A 280 9.83 -4.55 -0.02
C TYR A 280 9.56 -3.21 0.64
N GLY A 281 10.64 -2.49 0.93
CA GLY A 281 10.58 -1.13 1.42
C GLY A 281 11.70 -0.30 0.82
N GLU A 282 11.50 1.01 0.80
CA GLU A 282 12.39 1.95 0.13
C GLU A 282 12.66 3.13 1.06
N ALA A 283 13.88 3.65 1.00
CA ALA A 283 14.18 5.00 1.47
C ALA A 283 15.30 5.63 0.64
N LEU A 284 15.39 6.95 0.71
CA LEU A 284 16.42 7.73 0.04
C LEU A 284 17.13 8.60 1.09
N PRO A 285 18.33 8.20 1.56
CA PRO A 285 19.06 8.96 2.57
C PRO A 285 19.50 10.32 2.02
N ARG A 286 19.49 11.34 2.89
CA ARG A 286 19.81 12.73 2.55
C ARG A 286 20.75 13.31 3.60
N PRO A 287 22.06 13.43 3.32
CA PRO A 287 23.03 13.89 4.30
C PRO A 287 22.74 15.31 4.80
N TYR A 288 22.23 16.17 3.93
CA TYR A 288 21.85 17.55 4.24
C TYR A 288 20.50 17.68 4.95
N VAL A 289 19.77 16.58 5.18
CA VAL A 289 18.45 16.59 5.85
C VAL A 289 18.45 15.72 7.11
N THR A 290 18.68 14.42 6.98
CA THR A 290 18.72 13.50 8.13
C THR A 290 20.13 13.26 8.66
N GLY A 291 21.17 13.64 7.90
CA GLY A 291 22.55 13.27 8.16
C GLY A 291 22.94 11.89 7.63
N GLU A 292 21.96 11.07 7.22
CA GLU A 292 22.22 9.76 6.63
C GLU A 292 22.74 9.92 5.20
N ASN A 293 23.87 9.29 4.89
CA ASN A 293 24.28 8.97 3.52
C ASN A 293 24.02 7.48 3.23
N THR A 294 24.11 7.10 1.96
CA THR A 294 23.81 5.73 1.50
C THR A 294 24.70 4.70 2.17
N GLU A 295 26.01 4.95 2.24
CA GLU A 295 26.99 4.03 2.84
C GLU A 295 26.72 3.82 4.35
N ALA A 296 26.47 4.90 5.08
CA ALA A 296 26.16 4.88 6.51
C ALA A 296 24.82 4.21 6.79
N MET A 297 23.81 4.47 5.95
CA MET A 297 22.51 3.81 6.03
C MET A 297 22.66 2.29 5.84
N ILE A 298 23.36 1.84 4.80
CA ILE A 298 23.60 0.40 4.54
C ILE A 298 24.36 -0.25 5.70
N ALA A 299 25.39 0.42 6.22
CA ALA A 299 26.13 -0.06 7.39
C ALA A 299 25.21 -0.19 8.63
N HIS A 300 24.35 0.81 8.88
CA HIS A 300 23.39 0.77 9.99
C HIS A 300 22.36 -0.35 9.83
N LEU A 301 21.79 -0.51 8.64
CA LEU A 301 20.90 -1.62 8.30
C LEU A 301 21.57 -2.97 8.60
N ARG A 302 22.82 -3.16 8.16
CA ARG A 302 23.58 -4.40 8.32
C ARG A 302 23.97 -4.70 9.78
N GLU A 303 24.49 -3.70 10.47
CA GLU A 303 25.18 -3.91 11.75
C GLU A 303 24.26 -3.73 12.96
N ARG A 304 23.13 -3.02 12.78
CA ARG A 304 22.20 -2.72 13.87
C ARG A 304 20.82 -3.32 13.63
N LEU A 305 20.15 -2.93 12.56
CA LEU A 305 18.73 -3.31 12.37
C LEU A 305 18.58 -4.79 12.00
N ALA A 306 19.37 -5.32 11.05
CA ALA A 306 19.26 -6.71 10.62
C ALA A 306 19.42 -7.72 11.77
N PRO A 307 20.46 -7.64 12.65
CA PRO A 307 20.59 -8.53 13.80
C PRO A 307 19.39 -8.45 14.77
N GLN A 308 18.80 -7.26 14.94
CA GLN A 308 17.63 -7.08 15.81
C GLN A 308 16.36 -7.66 15.19
N ILE A 309 16.20 -7.56 13.86
CA ILE A 309 15.08 -8.17 13.13
C ILE A 309 15.16 -9.69 13.19
N PHE A 310 16.35 -10.27 12.98
CA PHE A 310 16.57 -11.72 13.00
C PHE A 310 16.36 -12.39 14.36
N ARG A 311 16.56 -11.64 15.46
CA ARG A 311 16.31 -12.12 16.83
C ARG A 311 14.85 -12.03 17.23
N GLN A 312 14.01 -11.42 16.41
CA GLN A 312 12.61 -11.17 16.72
C GLN A 312 11.68 -12.09 15.97
N ASP A 313 10.59 -12.33 16.68
CA ASP A 313 9.43 -13.09 16.29
C ASP A 313 8.35 -12.07 15.92
N TRP A 314 7.97 -12.03 14.64
CA TRP A 314 7.08 -11.01 14.08
C TRP A 314 5.62 -11.48 14.06
N PRO A 315 4.69 -10.78 14.73
CA PRO A 315 3.27 -11.11 14.66
C PRO A 315 2.74 -10.79 13.27
N ALA A 316 1.82 -11.59 12.73
CA ALA A 316 1.16 -11.26 11.47
C ALA A 316 0.27 -9.99 11.58
N GLY A 317 0.10 -9.29 10.45
CA GLY A 317 -0.85 -8.17 10.34
C GLY A 317 -0.51 -6.98 11.24
N TRP A 318 -1.51 -6.46 11.93
CA TRP A 318 -1.42 -5.27 12.79
C TRP A 318 -0.36 -5.39 13.90
N GLY A 319 -0.13 -6.60 14.43
CA GLY A 319 0.91 -6.79 15.44
C GLY A 319 2.34 -6.52 14.92
N THR A 320 2.58 -6.61 13.60
CA THR A 320 3.84 -6.13 13.01
C THR A 320 3.98 -4.61 13.19
N PHE A 321 2.90 -3.85 12.96
CA PHE A 321 2.92 -2.40 13.11
C PHE A 321 3.11 -1.99 14.58
N ASP A 322 2.40 -2.62 15.51
CA ASP A 322 2.57 -2.36 16.94
C ASP A 322 4.01 -2.63 17.40
N ARG A 323 4.61 -3.72 16.88
CA ARG A 323 6.01 -4.05 17.14
C ARG A 323 6.95 -2.98 16.58
N LEU A 324 6.74 -2.56 15.34
CA LEU A 324 7.55 -1.51 14.68
C LEU A 324 7.44 -0.18 15.43
N ALA A 325 6.23 0.23 15.82
CA ALA A 325 5.99 1.43 16.59
C ALA A 325 6.68 1.39 17.97
N ALA A 326 6.64 0.23 18.64
CA ALA A 326 7.34 0.05 19.91
C ALA A 326 8.87 0.09 19.79
N CYS A 327 9.42 -0.31 18.64
CA CYS A 327 10.87 -0.31 18.39
C CYS A 327 11.38 1.00 17.78
N GLN A 328 10.50 1.87 17.26
CA GLN A 328 10.88 3.03 16.47
C GLN A 328 11.86 3.97 17.18
N SER A 329 11.61 4.29 18.46
CA SER A 329 12.49 5.20 19.21
C SER A 329 13.92 4.67 19.30
N ASP A 330 14.06 3.38 19.58
CA ASP A 330 15.35 2.73 19.80
C ASP A 330 16.09 2.54 18.47
N TRP A 331 15.34 2.28 17.39
CA TRP A 331 15.90 1.98 16.07
C TRP A 331 16.27 3.24 15.30
N THR A 332 15.61 4.37 15.57
CA THR A 332 15.92 5.64 14.92
C THR A 332 16.91 6.51 15.71
N GLN A 333 17.20 6.17 16.97
CA GLN A 333 18.10 6.96 17.81
C GLN A 333 19.52 7.03 17.23
N SER A 334 20.02 8.25 17.09
CA SER A 334 21.42 8.50 16.76
C SER A 334 22.23 8.86 18.01
N GLY A 335 23.38 8.22 18.16
CA GLY A 335 24.42 8.62 19.12
C GLY A 335 25.50 9.52 18.50
N ARG A 336 25.30 9.99 17.26
CA ARG A 336 26.28 10.79 16.50
C ARG A 336 25.67 12.16 16.21
N HIS A 337 26.42 13.24 16.46
CA HIS A 337 25.95 14.60 16.20
C HIS A 337 25.59 14.88 14.73
N GLU A 338 26.25 14.19 13.79
CA GLU A 338 26.06 14.42 12.35
C GLU A 338 24.82 13.74 11.77
N ILE A 339 24.24 12.77 12.49
CA ILE A 339 23.02 12.07 12.06
C ILE A 339 21.93 12.46 13.04
N VAL A 340 20.91 13.17 12.54
CA VAL A 340 19.79 13.64 13.36
C VAL A 340 18.99 12.45 13.88
N ALA A 341 18.66 11.50 13.00
CA ALA A 341 18.00 10.24 13.30
C ALA A 341 18.20 9.24 12.14
N TRP A 342 18.18 7.95 12.43
CA TRP A 342 18.22 6.86 11.44
C TRP A 342 16.85 6.61 10.80
N ASN A 343 16.18 7.70 10.40
CA ASN A 343 14.82 7.65 9.91
C ASN A 343 14.71 7.04 8.51
N ALA A 344 15.68 7.30 7.62
CA ALA A 344 15.69 6.68 6.30
C ALA A 344 15.96 5.17 6.41
N ALA A 345 16.96 4.77 7.21
CA ALA A 345 17.23 3.36 7.49
C ALA A 345 16.00 2.64 8.05
N PHE A 346 15.34 3.23 9.05
CA PHE A 346 14.11 2.69 9.62
C PHE A 346 12.96 2.65 8.62
N CYS A 347 12.76 3.69 7.81
CA CYS A 347 11.70 3.74 6.79
C CYS A 347 11.80 2.56 5.81
N ALA A 348 13.00 2.26 5.30
CA ALA A 348 13.18 1.16 4.36
C ALA A 348 12.82 -0.20 4.99
N VAL A 349 13.23 -0.43 6.24
CA VAL A 349 12.93 -1.65 6.98
C VAL A 349 11.45 -1.76 7.37
N GLU A 350 10.88 -0.67 7.88
CA GLU A 350 9.49 -0.60 8.32
C GLU A 350 8.56 -0.94 7.16
N LEU A 351 8.75 -0.28 6.01
CA LEU A 351 7.97 -0.54 4.81
C LEU A 351 8.15 -1.99 4.32
N ALA A 352 9.36 -2.56 4.37
CA ALA A 352 9.59 -3.94 3.96
C ALA A 352 8.88 -4.97 4.84
N LEU A 353 8.89 -4.75 6.16
CA LEU A 353 8.22 -5.61 7.14
C LEU A 353 6.70 -5.46 7.05
N ILE A 354 6.19 -4.24 6.86
CA ILE A 354 4.77 -3.97 6.61
C ILE A 354 4.32 -4.69 5.33
N ASP A 355 5.04 -4.51 4.22
CA ASP A 355 4.73 -5.13 2.94
C ASP A 355 4.67 -6.66 3.06
N TRP A 356 5.70 -7.24 3.68
CA TRP A 356 5.79 -8.69 3.90
C TRP A 356 4.65 -9.22 4.77
N SER A 357 4.34 -8.53 5.86
CA SER A 357 3.29 -8.92 6.80
C SER A 357 1.91 -8.86 6.15
N LEU A 358 1.59 -7.73 5.49
CA LEU A 358 0.33 -7.50 4.80
C LEU A 358 0.13 -8.46 3.64
N ARG A 359 1.15 -8.73 2.83
CA ARG A 359 1.10 -9.77 1.78
C ARG A 359 0.77 -11.14 2.36
N GLY A 360 1.31 -11.44 3.54
CA GLY A 360 1.05 -12.72 4.19
C GLY A 360 -0.36 -12.91 4.75
N ILE A 361 -1.10 -11.81 4.94
CA ILE A 361 -2.52 -11.84 5.28
C ILE A 361 -3.42 -11.37 4.13
N HIS A 362 -2.85 -11.15 2.94
CA HIS A 362 -3.54 -10.76 1.71
C HIS A 362 -4.28 -9.41 1.82
N CYS A 363 -3.71 -8.49 2.60
CA CYS A 363 -4.17 -7.12 2.73
C CYS A 363 -3.21 -6.15 2.02
N SER A 364 -3.68 -4.92 1.86
CA SER A 364 -2.94 -3.74 1.39
C SER A 364 -2.73 -2.76 2.53
N LEU A 365 -1.82 -1.80 2.34
CA LEU A 365 -1.62 -0.70 3.28
C LEU A 365 -2.88 0.16 3.39
N ALA A 366 -3.70 0.23 2.33
CA ALA A 366 -4.98 0.93 2.36
C ALA A 366 -6.04 0.24 3.25
N ASP A 367 -5.90 -1.06 3.54
CA ASP A 367 -6.73 -1.73 4.54
C ASP A 367 -6.33 -1.32 5.98
N PHE A 368 -5.06 -0.92 6.16
CA PHE A 368 -4.52 -0.45 7.44
C PHE A 368 -4.67 1.06 7.63
N LEU A 369 -4.52 1.83 6.55
CA LEU A 369 -4.79 3.26 6.47
C LEU A 369 -5.99 3.48 5.54
N PRO A 370 -7.24 3.25 6.01
CA PRO A 370 -8.43 3.41 5.19
C PRO A 370 -8.45 4.78 4.51
N PRO A 371 -8.49 4.83 3.17
CA PRO A 371 -8.45 6.09 2.47
C PRO A 371 -9.76 6.86 2.67
N LEU A 372 -9.65 8.17 2.89
CA LEU A 372 -10.76 9.11 3.01
C LEU A 372 -11.09 9.78 1.67
N ARG A 373 -10.30 9.51 0.63
CA ARG A 373 -10.46 10.00 -0.74
C ARG A 373 -10.06 8.94 -1.75
N ARG A 374 -10.64 8.99 -2.95
CA ARG A 374 -10.40 8.00 -4.03
C ARG A 374 -9.15 8.29 -4.87
N GLU A 375 -8.62 9.50 -4.74
CA GLU A 375 -7.49 10.00 -5.50
C GLU A 375 -6.76 11.08 -4.69
N VAL A 376 -5.50 11.31 -5.04
CA VAL A 376 -4.66 12.38 -4.51
C VAL A 376 -4.28 13.30 -5.65
N VAL A 377 -4.39 14.61 -5.44
CA VAL A 377 -4.02 15.63 -6.44
C VAL A 377 -2.61 16.12 -6.13
N TYR A 378 -1.70 15.96 -7.09
CA TYR A 378 -0.30 16.34 -6.97
C TYR A 378 -0.03 17.72 -7.57
N SER A 379 0.82 18.50 -6.91
CA SER A 379 1.34 19.77 -7.43
C SER A 379 2.50 19.54 -8.42
N GLY A 380 2.67 20.47 -9.37
CA GLY A 380 3.84 20.51 -10.27
C GLY A 380 5.06 21.14 -9.61
N VAL A 381 6.28 20.70 -9.98
CA VAL A 381 7.54 21.26 -9.46
C VAL A 381 8.37 21.84 -10.59
N ILE A 382 8.64 23.15 -10.52
CA ILE A 382 9.50 23.88 -11.45
C ILE A 382 10.94 23.79 -10.96
N SER A 383 11.76 23.00 -11.66
CA SER A 383 13.15 22.68 -11.32
C SER A 383 14.20 23.37 -12.20
N SER A 384 13.80 24.24 -13.12
CA SER A 384 14.72 24.96 -14.01
C SER A 384 15.25 26.23 -13.37
N ASP A 385 16.56 26.46 -13.47
CA ASP A 385 17.17 27.70 -13.03
C ASP A 385 17.00 28.85 -14.03
N ASP A 386 16.90 28.55 -15.33
CA ASP A 386 16.66 29.56 -16.37
C ASP A 386 15.19 30.06 -16.34
N PRO A 387 14.94 31.38 -16.29
CA PRO A 387 13.59 31.95 -16.27
C PRO A 387 12.72 31.58 -17.48
N GLY A 388 13.31 31.46 -18.67
CA GLY A 388 12.59 31.13 -19.91
C GLY A 388 12.14 29.66 -19.91
N GLU A 389 13.05 28.75 -19.58
CA GLU A 389 12.74 27.33 -19.43
C GLU A 389 11.77 27.06 -18.28
N ALA A 390 11.89 27.79 -17.17
CA ALA A 390 10.97 27.72 -16.04
C ALA A 390 9.55 28.15 -16.45
N ALA A 391 9.42 29.26 -17.19
CA ALA A 391 8.14 29.73 -17.73
C ALA A 391 7.52 28.71 -18.70
N ALA A 392 8.32 28.15 -19.61
CA ALA A 392 7.84 27.12 -20.55
C ALA A 392 7.41 25.84 -19.84
N LEU A 393 8.09 25.43 -18.76
CA LEU A 393 7.69 24.30 -17.94
C LEU A 393 6.37 24.58 -17.20
N ALA A 394 6.22 25.78 -16.64
CA ALA A 394 4.99 26.20 -15.97
C ALA A 394 3.80 26.20 -16.93
N GLU A 395 3.98 26.73 -18.15
CA GLU A 395 2.96 26.71 -19.19
C GLU A 395 2.52 25.28 -19.53
N ARG A 396 3.47 24.35 -19.74
CA ARG A 396 3.16 22.94 -19.99
C ARG A 396 2.40 22.29 -18.84
N MET A 397 2.78 22.59 -17.59
CA MET A 397 2.12 22.06 -16.40
C MET A 397 0.68 22.58 -16.25
N VAL A 398 0.45 23.86 -16.56
CA VAL A 398 -0.90 24.45 -16.57
C VAL A 398 -1.75 23.87 -17.71
N GLN A 399 -1.17 23.68 -18.90
CA GLN A 399 -1.84 22.99 -20.01
C GLN A 399 -2.19 21.54 -19.68
N PHE A 400 -1.36 20.87 -18.87
CA PHE A 400 -1.64 19.54 -18.33
C PHE A 400 -2.76 19.54 -17.26
N GLY A 401 -3.24 20.72 -16.85
CA GLY A 401 -4.36 20.91 -15.92
C GLY A 401 -3.94 21.18 -14.48
N LEU A 402 -2.64 21.25 -14.17
CA LEU A 402 -2.17 21.50 -12.81
C LEU A 402 -2.58 22.89 -12.33
N ARG A 403 -3.14 22.96 -11.11
CA ARG A 403 -3.59 24.21 -10.47
C ARG A 403 -2.64 24.71 -9.40
N GLU A 404 -1.65 23.90 -9.05
CA GLU A 404 -0.69 24.14 -7.99
C GLU A 404 0.71 23.87 -8.51
N LEU A 405 1.58 24.86 -8.40
CA LEU A 405 2.97 24.78 -8.81
C LEU A 405 3.88 25.20 -7.65
N LYS A 406 5.03 24.55 -7.55
CA LYS A 406 6.12 24.94 -6.66
C LYS A 406 7.34 25.36 -7.48
N ILE A 407 7.92 26.51 -7.17
CA ILE A 407 9.15 27.00 -7.78
C ILE A 407 10.30 27.00 -6.78
N LYS A 408 11.47 26.53 -7.20
CA LYS A 408 12.70 26.64 -6.41
C LYS A 408 13.22 28.08 -6.44
N VAL A 409 13.64 28.58 -5.28
CA VAL A 409 14.28 29.89 -5.08
C VAL A 409 15.55 29.72 -4.24
N GLY A 410 16.27 30.80 -3.93
CA GLY A 410 17.52 30.73 -3.18
C GLY A 410 18.77 30.83 -4.05
N THR A 411 18.64 31.31 -5.29
CA THR A 411 19.75 31.48 -6.24
C THR A 411 19.82 32.92 -6.75
N ALA A 412 20.79 33.21 -7.62
CA ALA A 412 20.72 34.42 -8.44
C ALA A 412 19.41 34.42 -9.27
N ASP A 413 18.87 35.61 -9.54
CA ASP A 413 17.72 35.86 -10.44
C ASP A 413 16.35 35.30 -10.00
N ASP A 414 16.16 35.02 -8.70
CA ASP A 414 14.88 34.53 -8.14
C ASP A 414 13.67 35.38 -8.58
N ILE A 415 13.81 36.70 -8.57
CA ILE A 415 12.72 37.63 -8.93
C ILE A 415 12.31 37.45 -10.39
N ASP A 416 13.28 37.39 -11.31
CA ASP A 416 13.00 37.27 -12.74
C ASP A 416 12.39 35.91 -13.08
N ARG A 417 12.88 34.85 -12.43
CA ARG A 417 12.35 33.50 -12.57
C ARG A 417 10.91 33.40 -12.05
N VAL A 418 10.63 33.89 -10.84
CA VAL A 418 9.26 33.89 -10.29
C VAL A 418 8.33 34.76 -11.13
N ALA A 419 8.80 35.91 -11.61
CA ALA A 419 8.03 36.78 -12.50
C ALA A 419 7.68 36.08 -13.82
N ALA A 420 8.64 35.38 -14.43
CA ALA A 420 8.43 34.64 -15.67
C ALA A 420 7.42 33.50 -15.49
N VAL A 421 7.57 32.69 -14.42
CA VAL A 421 6.63 31.62 -14.08
C VAL A 421 5.24 32.17 -13.79
N ARG A 422 5.11 33.24 -12.99
CA ARG A 422 3.81 33.85 -12.69
C ARG A 422 3.10 34.35 -13.96
N ARG A 423 3.84 34.99 -14.89
CA ARG A 423 3.28 35.43 -16.17
C ARG A 423 2.79 34.25 -17.02
N ALA A 424 3.55 33.17 -17.10
CA ALA A 424 3.22 31.99 -17.90
C ALA A 424 2.07 31.16 -17.29
N ALA A 425 2.07 30.98 -15.97
CA ALA A 425 1.06 30.20 -15.28
C ALA A 425 -0.28 30.94 -15.14
N GLY A 426 -0.24 32.27 -15.04
CA GLY A 426 -1.41 33.11 -14.81
C GLY A 426 -1.69 33.38 -13.32
N PRO A 427 -2.65 34.28 -13.03
CA PRO A 427 -2.94 34.73 -11.68
C PRO A 427 -3.69 33.68 -10.83
N ASP A 428 -4.47 32.81 -11.46
CA ASP A 428 -5.35 31.84 -10.76
C ASP A 428 -4.61 30.58 -10.27
N ILE A 429 -3.36 30.38 -10.72
CA ILE A 429 -2.54 29.24 -10.31
C ILE A 429 -1.94 29.51 -8.92
N GLN A 430 -2.09 28.54 -8.01
CA GLN A 430 -1.42 28.60 -6.72
C GLN A 430 0.08 28.37 -6.94
N LEU A 431 0.88 29.38 -6.62
CA LEU A 431 2.34 29.32 -6.74
C LEU A 431 2.97 29.37 -5.35
N ARG A 432 3.78 28.36 -5.04
CA ARG A 432 4.56 28.25 -3.79
C ARG A 432 6.05 28.34 -4.11
N ALA A 433 6.84 28.84 -3.18
CA ALA A 433 8.29 28.90 -3.32
C ALA A 433 8.99 27.99 -2.30
N ASP A 434 10.16 27.46 -2.65
CA ASP A 434 10.99 26.64 -1.77
C ASP A 434 12.45 27.08 -1.89
N ALA A 435 13.03 27.56 -0.79
CA ALA A 435 14.40 28.07 -0.75
C ALA A 435 15.44 27.05 -0.27
N ASN A 436 15.02 25.86 0.18
CA ASN A 436 15.90 24.81 0.73
C ASN A 436 16.96 25.33 1.73
N GLY A 437 16.56 26.28 2.57
CA GLY A 437 17.37 26.88 3.62
C GLY A 437 18.49 27.81 3.12
N ALA A 438 18.38 28.34 1.91
CA ALA A 438 19.43 29.15 1.27
C ALA A 438 19.63 30.54 1.89
N TRP A 439 18.67 31.08 2.63
CA TRP A 439 18.72 32.45 3.14
C TRP A 439 19.00 32.50 4.64
N THR A 440 19.64 33.58 5.08
CA THR A 440 19.50 34.04 6.47
C THR A 440 18.10 34.61 6.71
N ALA A 441 17.69 34.76 7.97
CA ALA A 441 16.38 35.35 8.28
C ALA A 441 16.20 36.77 7.71
N ASP A 442 17.26 37.60 7.75
CA ASP A 442 17.23 38.96 7.18
C ASP A 442 17.05 38.94 5.66
N GLU A 443 17.82 38.09 4.97
CA GLU A 443 17.69 37.92 3.51
C GLU A 443 16.32 37.39 3.14
N ALA A 444 15.79 36.41 3.87
CA ALA A 444 14.47 35.85 3.62
C ALA A 444 13.37 36.91 3.72
N VAL A 445 13.37 37.74 4.78
CA VAL A 445 12.40 38.84 4.92
C VAL A 445 12.51 39.83 3.76
N ALA A 446 13.74 40.24 3.40
CA ALA A 446 13.97 41.18 2.30
C ALA A 446 13.53 40.60 0.94
N GLN A 447 13.82 39.32 0.66
CA GLN A 447 13.44 38.65 -0.58
C GLN A 447 11.92 38.47 -0.69
N LEU A 448 11.25 38.09 0.40
CA LEU A 448 9.80 37.92 0.41
C LEU A 448 9.06 39.24 0.17
N GLN A 449 9.58 40.38 0.65
CA GLN A 449 9.06 41.70 0.31
C GLN A 449 9.15 41.99 -1.19
N ARG A 450 10.27 41.62 -1.83
CA ARG A 450 10.46 41.79 -3.28
C ARG A 450 9.59 40.84 -4.10
N LEU A 451 9.29 39.66 -3.57
CA LEU A 451 8.44 38.65 -4.19
C LEU A 451 6.93 38.88 -3.98
N ALA A 452 6.54 39.79 -3.09
CA ALA A 452 5.15 40.09 -2.77
C ALA A 452 4.25 40.36 -3.99
N PRO A 453 4.69 41.07 -5.06
CA PRO A 453 3.87 41.30 -6.25
C PRO A 453 3.45 40.03 -7.01
N PHE A 454 4.12 38.88 -6.77
CA PHE A 454 3.82 37.62 -7.46
C PHE A 454 2.82 36.73 -6.73
N HIS A 455 2.29 37.19 -5.59
CA HIS A 455 1.21 36.51 -4.84
C HIS A 455 1.53 35.03 -4.55
N LEU A 456 2.73 34.78 -4.03
CA LEU A 456 3.11 33.45 -3.54
C LEU A 456 2.21 33.05 -2.36
N GLN A 457 1.83 31.78 -2.30
CA GLN A 457 0.92 31.27 -1.25
C GLN A 457 1.66 30.93 0.04
N LEU A 458 2.90 30.46 -0.07
CA LEU A 458 3.79 30.16 1.06
C LEU A 458 5.25 30.09 0.61
N ILE A 459 6.15 30.11 1.59
CA ILE A 459 7.57 29.83 1.44
C ILE A 459 7.96 28.56 2.23
N GLU A 460 8.55 27.59 1.55
CA GLU A 460 9.08 26.36 2.12
C GLU A 460 10.57 26.54 2.46
N GLN A 461 10.91 26.17 3.70
CA GLN A 461 12.24 26.22 4.30
C GLN A 461 13.08 27.45 3.85
N PRO A 462 12.74 28.68 4.25
CA PRO A 462 13.51 29.86 3.87
C PRO A 462 14.94 29.86 4.45
N VAL A 463 15.10 29.36 5.68
CA VAL A 463 16.36 29.42 6.44
C VAL A 463 16.91 28.04 6.77
N ALA A 464 18.16 27.99 7.21
CA ALA A 464 18.86 26.75 7.57
C ALA A 464 18.04 25.85 8.52
N ALA A 465 18.16 24.53 8.35
CA ALA A 465 17.33 23.54 9.05
C ALA A 465 17.34 23.68 10.59
N ALA A 466 18.47 24.07 11.19
CA ALA A 466 18.59 24.24 12.63
C ALA A 466 18.06 25.59 13.16
N ASP A 467 17.75 26.54 12.28
CA ASP A 467 17.37 27.92 12.66
C ASP A 467 15.86 28.09 12.85
N PHE A 468 15.33 27.47 13.92
CA PHE A 468 13.90 27.52 14.25
C PHE A 468 13.44 28.94 14.62
N ALA A 469 14.33 29.72 15.24
CA ALA A 469 14.10 31.12 15.55
C ALA A 469 14.02 31.96 14.28
N GLY A 470 14.87 31.68 13.28
CA GLY A 470 14.81 32.28 11.96
C GLY A 470 13.51 31.98 11.24
N LEU A 471 13.02 30.73 11.25
CA LEU A 471 11.71 30.38 10.68
C LEU A 471 10.59 31.22 11.30
N ARG A 472 10.55 31.29 12.64
CA ARG A 472 9.58 32.10 13.38
C ARG A 472 9.68 33.57 13.01
N ARG A 473 10.89 34.11 12.93
CA ARG A 473 11.14 35.51 12.57
C ARG A 473 10.64 35.83 11.17
N VAL A 474 10.98 35.00 10.18
CA VAL A 474 10.52 35.16 8.80
C VAL A 474 8.99 35.14 8.74
N ARG A 475 8.35 34.18 9.41
CA ARG A 475 6.89 34.09 9.50
C ARG A 475 6.26 35.37 10.07
N GLN A 476 6.85 35.94 11.14
CA GLN A 476 6.31 37.11 11.83
C GLN A 476 6.54 38.43 11.07
N GLU A 477 7.73 38.61 10.49
CA GLU A 477 8.13 39.88 9.86
C GLU A 477 7.70 39.98 8.40
N SER A 478 7.63 38.86 7.65
CA SER A 478 7.20 38.88 6.25
C SER A 478 5.68 38.77 6.07
N GLY A 479 4.97 38.19 7.06
CA GLY A 479 3.56 37.84 6.95
C GLY A 479 3.25 36.70 5.96
N MET A 480 4.26 36.12 5.30
CA MET A 480 4.12 34.97 4.42
C MET A 480 3.99 33.68 5.24
N PRO A 481 3.05 32.78 4.93
CA PRO A 481 3.00 31.47 5.56
C PRO A 481 4.29 30.68 5.32
N VAL A 482 4.80 30.03 6.37
CA VAL A 482 6.07 29.28 6.32
C VAL A 482 5.81 27.79 6.42
N MET A 483 6.46 27.00 5.58
CA MET A 483 6.49 25.53 5.66
C MET A 483 7.85 25.04 6.12
N ALA A 484 7.87 24.18 7.14
CA ALA A 484 9.09 23.49 7.58
C ALA A 484 9.28 22.18 6.81
N ASP A 485 10.46 22.02 6.17
CA ASP A 485 10.88 20.79 5.49
C ASP A 485 12.12 20.21 6.16
N GLU A 486 13.32 20.73 5.87
CA GLU A 486 14.57 20.24 6.45
C GLU A 486 14.63 20.40 7.98
N SER A 487 13.92 21.39 8.56
CA SER A 487 13.76 21.53 10.02
C SER A 487 12.90 20.43 10.66
N LEU A 488 12.15 19.65 9.87
CA LEU A 488 11.16 18.67 10.34
C LEU A 488 11.62 17.24 10.01
N VAL A 489 12.48 16.68 10.85
CA VAL A 489 12.95 15.28 10.72
C VAL A 489 12.24 14.37 11.73
N THR A 490 12.16 14.78 12.99
CA THR A 490 11.66 13.96 14.11
C THR A 490 10.38 14.50 14.74
N ALA A 491 9.63 13.65 15.46
CA ALA A 491 8.47 14.08 16.24
C ALA A 491 8.83 15.06 17.39
N ALA A 492 10.07 15.03 17.88
CA ALA A 492 10.56 16.01 18.86
C ALA A 492 10.68 17.41 18.22
N GLN A 493 11.28 17.49 17.03
CA GLN A 493 11.34 18.75 16.27
C GLN A 493 9.94 19.24 15.87
N ALA A 494 9.04 18.34 15.47
CA ALA A 494 7.66 18.70 15.17
C ALA A 494 6.96 19.37 16.37
N ARG A 495 7.13 18.82 17.58
CA ARG A 495 6.59 19.43 18.82
C ARG A 495 7.19 20.80 19.08
N GLN A 496 8.51 20.92 18.97
CA GLN A 496 9.18 22.20 19.19
C GLN A 496 8.73 23.28 18.19
N LEU A 497 8.69 22.95 16.89
CA LEU A 497 8.20 23.86 15.85
C LEU A 497 6.76 24.34 16.13
N ALA A 498 5.91 23.45 16.64
CA ALA A 498 4.53 23.76 17.02
C ALA A 498 4.44 24.65 18.28
N GLU A 499 5.15 24.27 19.34
CA GLU A 499 5.16 24.99 20.63
C GLU A 499 5.73 26.41 20.46
N GLU A 500 6.79 26.56 19.68
CA GLU A 500 7.45 27.84 19.41
C GLU A 500 6.77 28.64 18.28
N ARG A 501 5.78 28.05 17.59
CA ARG A 501 5.02 28.65 16.48
C ARG A 501 5.89 29.11 15.31
N CYS A 502 6.84 28.26 14.93
CA CYS A 502 7.84 28.55 13.91
C CYS A 502 7.29 28.55 12.47
N CYS A 503 6.21 27.80 12.21
CA CYS A 503 5.69 27.59 10.86
C CYS A 503 4.17 27.33 10.86
N ASP A 504 3.57 27.39 9.68
CA ASP A 504 2.14 27.16 9.43
C ASP A 504 1.87 25.81 8.75
N TYR A 505 2.90 25.25 8.10
CA TYR A 505 2.83 23.97 7.38
C TYR A 505 4.00 23.04 7.74
N PHE A 506 3.72 21.75 7.74
CA PHE A 506 4.71 20.68 7.82
C PHE A 506 4.80 19.93 6.49
N ASN A 507 6.01 19.77 5.95
CA ASN A 507 6.29 18.90 4.81
C ASN A 507 6.73 17.51 5.31
N VAL A 508 5.79 16.57 5.32
CA VAL A 508 5.99 15.18 5.76
C VAL A 508 6.44 14.33 4.56
N ARG A 509 7.59 13.66 4.70
CA ARG A 509 8.14 12.73 3.70
C ARG A 509 8.52 11.44 4.40
N LEU A 510 8.00 10.30 3.94
CA LEU A 510 8.20 8.99 4.60
C LEU A 510 9.68 8.70 4.89
N SER A 511 10.55 8.83 3.88
CA SER A 511 11.98 8.56 4.03
C SER A 511 12.69 9.45 5.04
N LYS A 512 12.24 10.71 5.24
CA LYS A 512 12.85 11.63 6.20
C LYS A 512 12.29 11.44 7.60
N ASN A 513 11.02 11.05 7.69
CA ASN A 513 10.25 11.06 8.93
C ASN A 513 10.09 9.68 9.58
N GLY A 514 10.78 8.65 9.08
CA GLY A 514 10.78 7.33 9.70
C GLY A 514 9.58 6.49 9.31
N GLY A 515 9.24 6.51 8.02
CA GLY A 515 8.19 5.69 7.44
C GLY A 515 6.78 6.09 7.88
N ILE A 516 5.84 5.15 7.80
CA ILE A 516 4.43 5.38 8.10
C ILE A 516 4.23 5.76 9.57
N THR A 517 4.88 5.06 10.50
CA THR A 517 4.66 5.32 11.93
C THR A 517 5.14 6.72 12.32
N GLY A 518 6.35 7.10 11.90
CA GLY A 518 6.90 8.41 12.24
C GLY A 518 6.17 9.56 11.54
N SER A 519 5.75 9.37 10.29
CA SER A 519 4.91 10.33 9.58
C SER A 519 3.56 10.52 10.26
N LEU A 520 2.86 9.46 10.69
CA LEU A 520 1.59 9.58 11.42
C LEU A 520 1.75 10.29 12.76
N ALA A 521 2.85 10.06 13.48
CA ALA A 521 3.15 10.77 14.73
C ALA A 521 3.31 12.28 14.49
N ILE A 522 4.03 12.69 13.45
CA ILE A 522 4.19 14.11 13.08
C ILE A 522 2.86 14.72 12.62
N VAL A 523 2.08 14.00 11.81
CA VAL A 523 0.75 14.47 11.36
C VAL A 523 -0.18 14.69 12.56
N LYS A 524 -0.17 13.81 13.55
CA LYS A 524 -0.97 13.96 14.77
C LYS A 524 -0.60 15.24 15.54
N ILE A 525 0.70 15.54 15.65
CA ILE A 525 1.19 16.79 16.27
C ILE A 525 0.70 18.00 15.47
N ALA A 526 0.78 17.92 14.13
CA ALA A 526 0.32 19.00 13.25
C ALA A 526 -1.17 19.30 13.47
N GLN A 527 -2.02 18.25 13.47
CA GLN A 527 -3.46 18.37 13.70
C GLN A 527 -3.78 18.99 15.07
N GLN A 528 -3.08 18.58 16.12
CA GLN A 528 -3.28 19.12 17.46
C GLN A 528 -2.87 20.60 17.57
N ALA A 529 -1.88 21.02 16.79
CA ALA A 529 -1.36 22.38 16.76
C ALA A 529 -2.06 23.30 15.73
N GLY A 530 -2.99 22.76 14.91
CA GLY A 530 -3.59 23.51 13.80
C GLY A 530 -2.62 23.82 12.67
N ILE A 531 -1.54 23.04 12.53
CA ILE A 531 -0.54 23.13 11.46
C ILE A 531 -1.01 22.27 10.29
N LYS A 532 -0.99 22.84 9.08
CA LYS A 532 -1.39 22.13 7.86
C LYS A 532 -0.29 21.19 7.38
N VAL A 533 -0.68 20.13 6.67
CA VAL A 533 0.27 19.09 6.22
C VAL A 533 0.36 19.06 4.69
N GLN A 534 1.58 19.02 4.19
CA GLN A 534 1.91 18.51 2.87
C GLN A 534 2.48 17.09 2.99
N VAL A 535 2.06 16.19 2.10
CA VAL A 535 2.78 14.91 1.90
C VAL A 535 3.71 15.08 0.71
N GLY A 536 4.99 15.24 0.98
CA GLY A 536 6.02 15.43 -0.04
C GLY A 536 6.80 14.16 -0.35
N ALA A 537 7.74 14.29 -1.28
CA ALA A 537 8.59 13.21 -1.77
C ALA A 537 10.06 13.60 -1.80
N GLN A 538 10.93 12.61 -1.68
CA GLN A 538 12.32 12.72 -2.07
C GLN A 538 12.45 12.63 -3.59
N VAL A 539 13.36 13.43 -4.16
CA VAL A 539 13.68 13.34 -5.59
C VAL A 539 14.29 11.97 -5.88
N GLY A 540 13.69 11.23 -6.82
CA GLY A 540 14.15 9.91 -7.25
C GLY A 540 13.44 8.73 -6.59
N GLU A 541 12.36 8.95 -5.85
CA GLU A 541 11.51 7.86 -5.34
C GLU A 541 11.03 6.94 -6.46
N THR A 542 11.10 5.63 -6.21
CA THR A 542 10.47 4.63 -7.06
C THR A 542 8.98 4.49 -6.73
N ALA A 543 8.32 3.57 -7.43
CA ALA A 543 6.95 3.20 -7.15
C ALA A 543 6.70 2.73 -5.70
N ILE A 544 7.69 2.13 -5.01
CA ILE A 544 7.51 1.61 -3.64
C ILE A 544 7.19 2.75 -2.67
N LEU A 545 8.06 3.75 -2.57
CA LEU A 545 7.87 4.84 -1.63
C LEU A 545 6.73 5.77 -2.05
N SER A 546 6.58 6.01 -3.36
CA SER A 546 5.49 6.82 -3.93
C SER A 546 4.11 6.21 -3.61
N ALA A 547 3.95 4.90 -3.71
CA ALA A 547 2.71 4.21 -3.39
C ALA A 547 2.36 4.31 -1.90
N ALA A 548 3.33 4.07 -1.02
CA ALA A 548 3.13 4.21 0.42
C ALA A 548 2.76 5.65 0.80
N ALA A 549 3.43 6.66 0.20
CA ALA A 549 3.14 8.07 0.43
C ALA A 549 1.74 8.45 -0.08
N ARG A 550 1.31 7.92 -1.24
CA ARG A 550 -0.05 8.11 -1.76
C ARG A 550 -1.10 7.53 -0.82
N THR A 551 -0.89 6.34 -0.27
CA THR A 551 -1.81 5.74 0.71
C THR A 551 -1.89 6.59 1.98
N LEU A 552 -0.76 7.07 2.50
CA LEU A 552 -0.76 8.01 3.62
C LEU A 552 -1.56 9.27 3.27
N ALA A 553 -1.25 9.93 2.15
CA ALA A 553 -1.93 11.13 1.69
C ALA A 553 -3.44 10.93 1.53
N ALA A 554 -3.88 9.74 1.08
CA ALA A 554 -5.29 9.40 0.94
C ALA A 554 -5.99 9.14 2.27
N HIS A 555 -5.26 8.73 3.30
CA HIS A 555 -5.79 8.45 4.63
C HIS A 555 -5.97 9.72 5.49
N LEU A 556 -5.18 10.77 5.27
CA LEU A 556 -5.26 11.97 6.10
C LEU A 556 -6.61 12.70 5.93
N PRO A 557 -7.27 13.20 6.99
CA PRO A 557 -8.54 13.93 6.85
C PRO A 557 -8.37 15.21 6.03
N GLU A 558 -7.28 15.94 6.28
CA GLU A 558 -6.91 17.14 5.56
C GLU A 558 -5.49 17.02 5.03
N ILE A 559 -5.29 17.43 3.78
CA ILE A 559 -3.99 17.56 3.13
C ILE A 559 -4.00 18.88 2.36
N ALA A 560 -3.01 19.73 2.59
CA ALA A 560 -2.90 21.01 1.91
C ALA A 560 -2.34 20.82 0.50
N TYR A 561 -1.30 19.99 0.36
CA TYR A 561 -0.58 19.74 -0.89
C TYR A 561 -0.03 18.32 -0.92
N ALA A 562 0.15 17.76 -2.12
CA ALA A 562 0.91 16.53 -2.32
C ALA A 562 1.98 16.73 -3.40
N GLU A 563 3.17 16.18 -3.18
CA GLU A 563 4.28 16.23 -4.14
C GLU A 563 4.94 14.86 -4.28
N GLY A 564 5.41 14.56 -5.49
CA GLY A 564 6.05 13.28 -5.81
C GLY A 564 5.31 12.54 -6.91
N SER A 565 5.44 11.21 -6.90
CA SER A 565 4.68 10.35 -7.81
C SER A 565 4.95 10.66 -9.30
N PHE A 566 6.19 11.06 -9.62
CA PHE A 566 6.61 11.35 -11.00
C PHE A 566 6.94 10.09 -11.81
N GLY A 567 7.24 8.97 -11.15
CA GLY A 567 7.53 7.70 -11.80
C GLY A 567 8.53 7.84 -12.96
N THR A 568 8.17 7.31 -14.12
CA THR A 568 9.00 7.34 -15.33
C THR A 568 9.05 8.69 -16.03
N TRP A 569 8.41 9.74 -15.52
CA TRP A 569 8.65 11.10 -16.01
C TRP A 569 9.97 11.66 -15.50
N LEU A 570 10.43 11.17 -14.34
CA LEU A 570 11.74 11.48 -13.79
C LEU A 570 12.73 10.34 -14.04
N LEU A 571 12.36 9.12 -13.65
CA LEU A 571 13.19 7.93 -13.76
C LEU A 571 13.20 7.40 -15.20
N SER A 572 14.35 6.92 -15.69
CA SER A 572 14.43 6.26 -17.01
C SER A 572 13.60 4.97 -17.09
N GLU A 573 13.41 4.31 -15.95
CA GLU A 573 12.53 3.16 -15.76
C GLU A 573 12.19 3.00 -14.27
N ASP A 574 11.14 2.23 -13.96
CA ASP A 574 10.71 1.96 -12.58
C ASP A 574 10.71 0.44 -12.28
N ILE A 575 10.85 0.11 -11.00
CA ILE A 575 10.99 -1.25 -10.48
C ILE A 575 9.65 -1.90 -10.11
N ALA A 576 8.50 -1.28 -10.40
CA ALA A 576 7.17 -1.88 -10.19
C ALA A 576 6.38 -2.06 -11.50
N PHE A 577 5.39 -2.96 -11.47
CA PHE A 577 4.46 -3.16 -12.59
C PHE A 577 3.41 -2.04 -12.69
N GLU A 578 2.98 -1.52 -11.56
CA GLU A 578 2.01 -0.44 -11.46
C GLU A 578 2.67 0.91 -11.78
N ASP A 579 1.98 1.72 -12.58
CA ASP A 579 2.39 3.11 -12.82
C ASP A 579 1.94 4.00 -11.68
N VAL A 580 2.91 4.61 -11.00
CA VAL A 580 2.67 5.57 -9.94
C VAL A 580 2.60 7.00 -10.46
N SER A 581 2.68 7.24 -11.76
CA SER A 581 2.56 8.60 -12.29
C SER A 581 1.15 9.15 -12.05
N PHE A 582 1.03 10.46 -11.79
CA PHE A 582 -0.27 11.12 -11.73
C PHE A 582 -0.76 11.45 -13.15
N GLY A 583 -2.09 11.47 -13.34
CA GLY A 583 -2.73 11.80 -14.61
C GLY A 583 -3.01 13.31 -14.77
N PRO A 584 -3.78 13.68 -15.81
CA PRO A 584 -4.20 15.06 -16.05
C PRO A 584 -4.75 15.75 -14.79
N SER A 585 -4.51 17.04 -14.67
CA SER A 585 -4.87 17.84 -13.48
C SER A 585 -4.20 17.38 -12.17
N GLY A 586 -3.16 16.54 -12.24
CA GLY A 586 -2.45 16.05 -11.06
C GLY A 586 -3.15 14.88 -10.38
N MET A 587 -4.23 14.35 -10.95
CA MET A 587 -5.06 13.33 -10.32
C MET A 587 -4.38 11.97 -10.35
N ALA A 588 -4.12 11.39 -9.17
CA ALA A 588 -3.56 10.06 -9.03
C ALA A 588 -4.56 9.14 -8.30
N PRO A 589 -5.16 8.14 -8.97
CA PRO A 589 -6.04 7.19 -8.30
C PRO A 589 -5.25 6.32 -7.32
N LEU A 590 -5.93 5.76 -6.33
CA LEU A 590 -5.29 4.80 -5.43
C LEU A 590 -4.89 3.52 -6.16
N LEU A 591 -3.71 3.01 -5.82
CA LEU A 591 -3.23 1.74 -6.29
C LEU A 591 -3.91 0.61 -5.50
N GLN A 592 -4.23 -0.49 -6.18
CA GLN A 592 -5.14 -1.51 -5.65
C GLN A 592 -4.45 -2.85 -5.36
N SER A 593 -3.12 -2.91 -5.40
CA SER A 593 -2.37 -4.15 -5.12
C SER A 593 -2.27 -4.46 -3.61
N ARG A 594 -1.67 -5.61 -3.27
CA ARG A 594 -1.42 -6.04 -1.90
C ARG A 594 -0.16 -5.38 -1.31
N GLY A 595 0.04 -5.53 0.00
CA GLY A 595 1.20 -4.95 0.67
C GLY A 595 1.20 -3.43 0.54
N LEU A 596 2.27 -2.82 0.05
CA LEU A 596 2.34 -1.38 -0.22
C LEU A 596 1.62 -0.94 -1.50
N SER A 597 0.71 -1.75 -2.02
CA SER A 597 -0.05 -1.49 -3.25
C SER A 597 0.77 -1.43 -4.53
N VAL A 598 1.96 -2.02 -4.54
CA VAL A 598 2.80 -2.22 -5.73
C VAL A 598 3.37 -3.63 -5.80
N THR A 599 3.77 -4.05 -7.00
CA THR A 599 4.35 -5.34 -7.31
C THR A 599 5.72 -5.14 -7.93
N VAL A 600 6.77 -5.55 -7.22
CA VAL A 600 8.17 -5.32 -7.63
C VAL A 600 8.58 -6.27 -8.76
N LYS A 601 9.16 -5.71 -9.82
CA LYS A 601 9.84 -6.39 -10.92
C LYS A 601 11.24 -6.81 -10.46
N GLU A 602 11.38 -8.02 -9.91
CA GLU A 602 12.65 -8.49 -9.38
C GLU A 602 13.80 -8.45 -10.39
N GLU A 603 13.55 -8.75 -11.66
CA GLU A 603 14.57 -8.65 -12.71
C GLU A 603 15.08 -7.21 -12.92
N ALA A 604 14.18 -6.22 -12.85
CA ALA A 604 14.56 -4.81 -12.95
C ALA A 604 15.34 -4.38 -11.70
N LEU A 605 14.91 -4.82 -10.51
CA LEU A 605 15.59 -4.55 -9.25
C LEU A 605 17.02 -5.09 -9.25
N GLU A 606 17.23 -6.33 -9.68
CA GLU A 606 18.56 -6.95 -9.77
C GLU A 606 19.44 -6.26 -10.82
N ARG A 607 18.88 -5.89 -11.98
CA ARG A 607 19.63 -5.22 -13.05
C ARG A 607 20.03 -3.78 -12.72
N LEU A 608 19.19 -3.05 -11.98
CA LEU A 608 19.41 -1.64 -11.63
C LEU A 608 20.21 -1.45 -10.33
N ALA A 609 20.51 -2.54 -9.63
CA ALA A 609 21.32 -2.51 -8.42
C ALA A 609 22.80 -2.27 -8.75
N ALA A 610 23.34 -1.15 -8.25
CA ALA A 610 24.78 -0.90 -8.27
C ALA A 610 25.50 -1.69 -7.18
N GLU A 611 24.82 -1.95 -6.06
CA GLU A 611 25.31 -2.78 -4.96
C GLU A 611 24.17 -3.64 -4.41
N LYS A 612 24.49 -4.88 -4.06
CA LYS A 612 23.56 -5.82 -3.43
C LYS A 612 24.26 -6.51 -2.25
N LEU A 613 23.62 -6.46 -1.09
CA LEU A 613 24.07 -7.13 0.13
C LEU A 613 22.96 -8.07 0.62
N GLU A 614 23.25 -9.35 0.74
CA GLU A 614 22.33 -10.33 1.33
C GLU A 614 22.81 -10.74 2.72
N LEU A 615 21.93 -10.61 3.70
CA LEU A 615 22.13 -10.99 5.09
C LEU A 615 21.21 -12.17 5.38
N ARG A 616 21.74 -13.15 6.10
CA ARG A 616 21.01 -14.35 6.53
C ARG A 616 21.02 -14.43 8.04
N ARG A 617 19.93 -14.96 8.59
CA ARG A 617 19.72 -15.12 10.03
C ARG A 617 20.80 -15.94 10.73
#